data_AF-A0A2N7JJC5-F1
#
_entry.id   AF-A0A2N7JJC5-F1
#
_cell.length_a   1.000
_cell.length_b   1.000
_cell.length_c   1.000
_cell.angle_alpha   90.00
_cell.angle_beta   90.00
_cell.angle_gamma   90.00
#
_symmetry.space_group_name_H-M   'P 1'
#
loop_
_entity.id
_entity.type
_entity.pdbx_description
1 polymer ?
#
loop_
_entity_poly.entity_id
_entity_poly.type
_entity_poly.pdbx_seq_one_letter_code
_entity_poly.pdbx_strand_id
1 'polypeptide(L)'
;MQNRQFPEHGVDAELESSAFKQFAWRFVNIIARAQEALGRKPDMASIQRYVNAIDELYMDYCVKMLPTYHAQAIEWVTEMEAQVDESNTPRHLQGRHPRVVALEAYFQAHPNDDDVLAGLRSAIQYDKTYFDKFVASLLPLLNKIDVERESLYE
;
A
#
# COMPACT_ATOMS: atom_id res chain seq x y z
N MET A 1 53.95 7.30 -3.96
CA MET A 1 53.05 6.33 -4.62
C MET A 1 51.63 6.71 -4.25
N GLN A 2 50.80 6.93 -5.26
CA GLN A 2 49.48 7.58 -5.19
C GLN A 2 48.48 6.73 -4.38
N ASN A 3 47.85 7.33 -3.35
CA ASN A 3 46.71 6.73 -2.66
C ASN A 3 45.49 6.85 -3.59
N ARG A 4 45.08 5.74 -4.20
CA ARG A 4 43.93 5.68 -5.11
C ARG A 4 42.65 5.77 -4.26
N GLN A 5 42.00 6.93 -4.31
CA GLN A 5 40.63 7.10 -3.84
C GLN A 5 39.73 6.27 -4.75
N PHE A 6 39.07 5.26 -4.19
CA PHE A 6 38.00 4.53 -4.86
C PHE A 6 36.75 5.44 -4.94
N PRO A 7 35.99 5.43 -6.04
CA PRO A 7 34.80 6.26 -6.15
C PRO A 7 33.66 5.63 -5.34
N GLU A 8 33.37 6.16 -4.15
CA GLU A 8 32.27 5.74 -3.26
C GLU A 8 30.89 6.30 -3.68
N HIS A 9 30.61 6.42 -4.98
CA HIS A 9 29.35 7.00 -5.47
C HIS A 9 28.54 6.09 -6.40
N GLY A 10 29.05 4.88 -6.72
CA GLY A 10 28.36 3.93 -7.61
C GLY A 10 27.57 2.83 -6.89
N VAL A 11 28.11 2.32 -5.78
CA VAL A 11 27.55 1.14 -5.09
C VAL A 11 26.28 1.50 -4.31
N ASP A 12 26.25 2.68 -3.68
CA ASP A 12 25.10 3.14 -2.91
C ASP A 12 23.89 3.42 -3.82
N ALA A 13 24.10 4.04 -4.99
CA ALA A 13 23.02 4.33 -5.94
C ALA A 13 22.40 3.04 -6.53
N GLU A 14 23.21 2.02 -6.77
CA GLU A 14 22.74 0.74 -7.32
C GLU A 14 22.04 -0.13 -6.26
N LEU A 15 22.52 -0.10 -5.01
CA LEU A 15 21.86 -0.74 -3.87
C LEU A 15 20.52 -0.06 -3.53
N GLU A 16 20.47 1.27 -3.52
CA GLU A 16 19.23 2.04 -3.35
C GLU A 16 18.22 1.73 -4.47
N SER A 17 18.68 1.63 -5.72
CA SER A 17 17.85 1.22 -6.87
C SER A 17 17.31 -0.21 -6.73
N SER A 18 18.13 -1.15 -6.24
CA SER A 18 17.72 -2.53 -5.98
C SER A 18 16.70 -2.63 -4.85
N ALA A 19 16.95 -1.95 -3.73
CA ALA A 19 16.03 -1.90 -2.59
C ALA A 19 14.69 -1.27 -2.98
N PHE A 20 14.72 -0.18 -3.75
CA PHE A 20 13.51 0.45 -4.29
C PHE A 20 12.74 -0.49 -5.21
N LYS A 21 13.40 -1.17 -6.15
CA LYS A 21 12.72 -2.14 -7.04
C LYS A 21 12.07 -3.28 -6.28
N GLN A 22 12.75 -3.82 -5.26
CA GLN A 22 12.18 -4.87 -4.41
C GLN A 22 10.97 -4.37 -3.63
N PHE A 23 11.04 -3.15 -3.11
CA PHE A 23 9.92 -2.51 -2.42
C PHE A 23 8.74 -2.25 -3.36
N ALA A 24 8.99 -1.67 -4.53
CA ALA A 24 8.00 -1.45 -5.58
C ALA A 24 7.31 -2.76 -6.00
N TRP A 25 8.07 -3.82 -6.22
CA TRP A 25 7.52 -5.13 -6.55
C TRP A 25 6.62 -5.68 -5.44
N ARG A 26 7.07 -5.62 -4.18
CA ARG A 26 6.25 -6.02 -3.03
C ARG A 26 4.95 -5.22 -2.96
N PHE A 27 5.00 -3.92 -3.22
CA PHE A 27 3.84 -3.05 -3.21
C PHE A 27 2.82 -3.41 -4.29
N VAL A 28 3.28 -3.61 -5.53
CA VAL A 28 2.44 -4.08 -6.63
C VAL A 28 1.82 -5.44 -6.32
N ASN A 29 2.60 -6.36 -5.72
CA ASN A 29 2.11 -7.68 -5.33
C ASN A 29 1.02 -7.61 -4.25
N ILE A 30 1.14 -6.69 -3.27
CA ILE A 30 0.07 -6.45 -2.28
C ILE A 30 -1.23 -6.03 -2.97
N ILE A 31 -1.15 -5.08 -3.91
CA ILE A 31 -2.31 -4.61 -4.67
C ILE A 31 -2.94 -5.74 -5.49
N ALA A 32 -2.11 -6.53 -6.19
CA ALA A 32 -2.58 -7.65 -6.99
C ALA A 32 -3.30 -8.71 -6.14
N ARG A 33 -2.67 -9.16 -5.04
CA ARG A 33 -3.26 -10.15 -4.12
C ARG A 33 -4.55 -9.66 -3.47
N ALA A 34 -4.62 -8.39 -3.09
CA ALA A 34 -5.84 -7.81 -2.54
C ALA A 34 -6.98 -7.80 -3.56
N GLN A 35 -6.69 -7.46 -4.82
CA GLN A 35 -7.68 -7.53 -5.90
C GLN A 35 -8.15 -8.97 -6.16
N GLU A 36 -7.24 -9.94 -6.24
CA GLU A 36 -7.58 -11.35 -6.41
C GLU A 36 -8.45 -11.87 -5.28
N ALA A 37 -8.09 -11.54 -4.03
CA ALA A 37 -8.86 -11.89 -2.85
C ALA A 37 -10.24 -11.23 -2.85
N LEU A 38 -10.40 -10.06 -3.48
CA LEU A 38 -11.70 -9.41 -3.73
C LEU A 38 -12.48 -10.02 -4.92
N GLY A 39 -11.92 -10.99 -5.64
CA GLY A 39 -12.52 -11.61 -6.83
C GLY A 39 -12.37 -10.76 -8.09
N ARG A 40 -11.44 -9.80 -8.10
CA ARG A 40 -11.13 -8.91 -9.23
C ARG A 40 -9.90 -9.44 -9.94
N LYS A 41 -9.87 -9.37 -11.27
CA LYS A 41 -8.67 -9.69 -12.05
C LYS A 41 -7.73 -8.48 -12.02
N PRO A 42 -6.51 -8.58 -11.47
CA PRO A 42 -5.55 -7.48 -11.53
C PRO A 42 -5.07 -7.27 -12.97
N ASP A 43 -5.01 -6.03 -13.40
CA ASP A 43 -4.35 -5.60 -14.63
C ASP A 43 -3.54 -4.32 -14.40
N MET A 44 -2.77 -3.87 -15.39
CA MET A 44 -1.90 -2.71 -15.21
C MET A 44 -2.68 -1.44 -14.87
N ALA A 45 -3.83 -1.23 -15.50
CA ALA A 45 -4.67 -0.05 -15.25
C ALA A 45 -5.21 -0.07 -13.81
N SER A 46 -5.67 -1.23 -13.33
CA SER A 46 -6.17 -1.39 -11.97
C SER A 46 -5.06 -1.24 -10.93
N ILE A 47 -3.85 -1.76 -11.21
CA ILE A 47 -2.67 -1.56 -10.37
C ILE A 47 -2.32 -0.07 -10.27
N GLN A 48 -2.21 0.65 -11.39
CA GLN A 48 -1.89 2.08 -11.39
C GLN A 48 -2.93 2.92 -10.65
N ARG A 49 -4.22 2.57 -10.77
CA ARG A 49 -5.29 3.21 -9.99
C ARG A 49 -5.06 3.00 -8.49
N TYR A 50 -4.87 1.76 -8.05
CA TYR A 50 -4.76 1.45 -6.63
C TYR A 50 -3.43 1.85 -5.98
N VAL A 51 -2.39 2.12 -6.77
CA VAL A 51 -1.19 2.80 -6.27
C VAL A 51 -1.54 4.19 -5.70
N ASN A 52 -2.47 4.92 -6.35
CA ASN A 52 -2.93 6.23 -5.89
C ASN A 52 -4.08 6.15 -4.88
N ALA A 53 -4.92 5.11 -5.01
CA ALA A 53 -6.13 4.92 -4.23
C ALA A 53 -6.04 3.71 -3.28
N ILE A 54 -4.90 3.57 -2.59
CA ILE A 54 -4.66 2.40 -1.72
C ILE A 54 -5.67 2.31 -0.58
N ASP A 55 -6.14 3.45 -0.08
CA ASP A 55 -7.16 3.55 0.97
C ASP A 55 -8.49 2.93 0.52
N GLU A 56 -8.87 3.12 -0.74
CA GLU A 56 -10.07 2.49 -1.31
C GLU A 56 -9.93 0.97 -1.36
N LEU A 57 -8.77 0.45 -1.80
CA LEU A 57 -8.51 -0.98 -1.83
C LEU A 57 -8.52 -1.59 -0.43
N TYR A 58 -7.91 -0.90 0.54
CA TYR A 58 -7.91 -1.29 1.94
C TYR A 58 -9.32 -1.36 2.49
N MET A 59 -10.14 -0.32 2.29
CA MET A 59 -11.53 -0.30 2.76
C MET A 59 -12.35 -1.44 2.14
N ASP A 60 -12.26 -1.66 0.83
CA ASP A 60 -12.95 -2.75 0.14
C ASP A 60 -12.58 -4.11 0.73
N TYR A 61 -11.28 -4.36 0.91
CA TYR A 61 -10.77 -5.61 1.47
C TYR A 61 -11.27 -5.83 2.89
N CYS A 62 -11.13 -4.82 3.74
CA CYS A 62 -11.57 -4.87 5.12
C CYS A 62 -13.07 -5.14 5.24
N VAL A 63 -13.91 -4.44 4.48
CA VAL A 63 -15.37 -4.64 4.51
C VAL A 63 -15.75 -6.05 4.11
N LYS A 64 -15.06 -6.65 3.14
CA LYS A 64 -15.27 -8.05 2.76
C LYS A 64 -14.90 -9.01 3.90
N MET A 65 -13.82 -8.74 4.62
CA MET A 65 -13.25 -9.66 5.60
C MET A 65 -13.81 -9.49 7.02
N LEU A 66 -14.33 -8.31 7.38
CA LEU A 66 -14.89 -8.04 8.72
C LEU A 66 -15.84 -9.15 9.22
N PRO A 67 -16.84 -9.62 8.44
CA PRO A 67 -17.77 -10.65 8.88
C PRO A 67 -17.11 -12.01 9.13
N THR A 68 -15.94 -12.27 8.56
CA THR A 68 -15.22 -13.55 8.75
C THR A 68 -14.46 -13.60 10.06
N TYR A 69 -14.15 -12.44 10.66
CA TYR A 69 -13.47 -12.37 11.96
C TYR A 69 -14.48 -12.36 13.12
N HIS A 70 -15.42 -11.42 13.10
CA HIS A 70 -16.47 -11.31 14.11
C HIS A 70 -17.81 -10.93 13.45
N ALA A 71 -18.90 -11.59 13.86
CA ALA A 71 -20.23 -11.32 13.33
C ALA A 71 -20.68 -9.86 13.55
N GLN A 72 -20.24 -9.23 14.65
CA GLN A 72 -20.58 -7.86 15.03
C GLN A 72 -19.52 -6.82 14.57
N ALA A 73 -18.54 -7.25 13.77
CA ALA A 73 -17.40 -6.40 13.40
C ALA A 73 -17.83 -5.15 12.62
N ILE A 74 -18.87 -5.27 11.77
CA ILE A 74 -19.37 -4.16 10.96
C ILE A 74 -19.96 -3.07 11.86
N GLU A 75 -20.76 -3.47 12.86
CA GLU A 75 -21.37 -2.57 13.82
C GLU A 75 -20.30 -1.85 14.64
N TRP A 76 -19.33 -2.59 15.20
CA TRP A 76 -18.25 -2.00 15.99
C TRP A 76 -17.43 -0.99 15.19
N VAL A 77 -17.03 -1.33 13.97
CA VAL A 77 -16.30 -0.39 13.10
C VAL A 77 -17.13 0.85 12.79
N THR A 78 -18.44 0.72 12.62
CA THR A 78 -19.33 1.85 12.31
C THR A 78 -19.51 2.77 13.53
N GLU A 79 -19.61 2.20 14.73
CA GLU A 79 -19.59 2.96 15.99
C GLU A 79 -18.25 3.67 16.18
N MET A 80 -17.13 2.98 15.94
CA MET A 80 -15.79 3.57 16.01
C MET A 80 -15.65 4.73 15.01
N GLU A 81 -16.10 4.56 13.77
CA GLU A 81 -16.08 5.58 12.72
C GLU A 81 -16.84 6.83 13.14
N ALA A 82 -18.02 6.68 13.75
CA ALA A 82 -18.82 7.82 14.23
C ALA A 82 -18.15 8.61 15.36
N GLN A 83 -17.16 8.03 16.04
CA GLN A 83 -16.39 8.67 17.09
C GLN A 83 -15.04 9.21 16.60
N VAL A 84 -14.67 9.00 15.32
CA VAL A 84 -13.38 9.50 14.81
C VAL A 84 -13.38 11.02 14.75
N ASP A 85 -12.35 11.62 15.35
CA ASP A 85 -12.08 13.05 15.31
C ASP A 85 -10.57 13.32 15.20
N GLU A 86 -10.18 14.58 14.97
CA GLU A 86 -8.76 14.95 14.83
C GLU A 86 -7.93 14.69 16.09
N SER A 87 -8.55 14.72 17.27
CA SER A 87 -7.88 14.56 18.57
C SER A 87 -7.55 13.10 18.89
N ASN A 88 -8.36 12.16 18.40
CA ASN A 88 -8.17 10.72 18.59
C ASN A 88 -7.55 10.00 17.38
N THR A 89 -7.40 10.68 16.24
CA THR A 89 -6.79 10.12 15.03
C THR A 89 -5.25 10.09 15.15
N PRO A 90 -4.60 8.92 15.00
CA PRO A 90 -3.14 8.82 14.97
C PRO A 90 -2.52 9.71 13.88
N ARG A 91 -1.37 10.33 14.16
CA ARG A 91 -0.72 11.29 13.27
C ARG A 91 -0.53 10.81 11.82
N HIS A 92 -0.22 9.53 11.62
CA HIS A 92 0.00 8.95 10.29
C HIS A 92 -1.31 8.71 9.50
N LEU A 93 -2.47 8.75 10.17
CA LEU A 93 -3.79 8.62 9.56
C LEU A 93 -4.54 9.96 9.46
N GLN A 94 -3.96 11.05 9.97
CA GLN A 94 -4.59 12.37 9.88
C GLN A 94 -4.84 12.76 8.42
N GLY A 95 -6.05 13.26 8.14
CA GLY A 95 -6.50 13.61 6.80
C GLY A 95 -6.99 12.44 5.94
N ARG A 96 -6.91 11.19 6.43
CA ARG A 96 -7.55 10.04 5.77
C ARG A 96 -9.03 9.97 6.12
N HIS A 97 -9.77 9.16 5.37
CA HIS A 97 -11.20 8.94 5.61
C HIS A 97 -11.45 8.33 7.01
N PRO A 98 -12.46 8.78 7.78
CA PRO A 98 -12.78 8.23 9.11
C PRO A 98 -12.91 6.70 9.15
N ARG A 99 -13.54 6.10 8.14
CA ARG A 99 -13.59 4.63 7.96
C ARG A 99 -12.22 3.96 7.99
N VAL A 100 -11.19 4.54 7.38
CA VAL A 100 -9.82 3.98 7.38
C VAL A 100 -9.28 3.96 8.81
N VAL A 101 -9.49 5.04 9.56
CA VAL A 101 -9.06 5.17 10.96
C VAL A 101 -9.76 4.12 11.83
N ALA A 102 -11.08 3.98 11.67
CA ALA A 102 -11.88 3.01 12.42
C ALA A 102 -11.49 1.56 12.12
N LEU A 103 -11.28 1.23 10.84
CA LEU A 103 -10.81 -0.10 10.41
C LEU A 103 -9.43 -0.42 10.98
N GLU A 104 -8.49 0.53 10.93
CA GLU A 104 -7.14 0.32 11.45
C GLU A 104 -7.16 0.13 12.98
N ALA A 105 -7.97 0.93 13.68
CA ALA A 105 -8.17 0.76 15.12
C ALA A 105 -8.80 -0.61 15.45
N TYR A 106 -9.79 -1.07 14.67
CA TYR A 106 -10.39 -2.38 14.86
C TYR A 106 -9.36 -3.51 14.68
N PHE A 107 -8.60 -3.49 13.59
CA PHE A 107 -7.60 -4.53 13.31
C PHE A 107 -6.35 -4.43 14.18
N GLN A 108 -6.12 -3.29 14.84
CA GLN A 108 -5.11 -3.18 15.89
C GLN A 108 -5.57 -3.82 17.20
N ALA A 109 -6.85 -3.68 17.55
CA ALA A 109 -7.44 -4.33 18.72
C ALA A 109 -7.69 -5.83 18.52
N HIS A 110 -7.87 -6.28 17.27
CA HIS A 110 -8.16 -7.67 16.89
C HIS A 110 -7.12 -8.20 15.89
N PRO A 111 -5.90 -8.55 16.36
CA PRO A 111 -4.89 -9.16 15.51
C PRO A 111 -5.41 -10.44 14.85
N ASN A 112 -5.00 -10.67 13.61
CA ASN A 112 -5.42 -11.80 12.81
C ASN A 112 -4.27 -12.27 11.91
N ASP A 113 -4.39 -13.49 11.39
CA ASP A 113 -3.41 -14.13 10.52
C ASP A 113 -3.87 -14.01 9.06
N ASP A 114 -3.84 -12.78 8.53
CA ASP A 114 -4.16 -12.46 7.13
C ASP A 114 -3.02 -11.65 6.49
N ASP A 115 -2.22 -12.32 5.66
CA ASP A 115 -1.09 -11.74 4.93
C ASP A 115 -1.48 -10.58 4.01
N VAL A 116 -2.65 -10.64 3.39
CA VAL A 116 -3.11 -9.62 2.44
C VAL A 116 -3.49 -8.36 3.21
N LEU A 117 -4.24 -8.53 4.31
CA LEU A 117 -4.55 -7.43 5.21
C LEU A 117 -3.27 -6.83 5.80
N ALA A 118 -2.33 -7.64 6.27
CA ALA A 118 -1.05 -7.16 6.79
C ALA A 118 -0.28 -6.33 5.75
N GLY A 119 -0.28 -6.78 4.48
CA GLY A 119 0.28 -6.04 3.36
C GLY A 119 -0.39 -4.67 3.17
N LEU A 120 -1.72 -4.63 3.11
CA LEU A 120 -2.46 -3.37 2.95
C LEU A 120 -2.27 -2.43 4.14
N ARG A 121 -2.24 -2.95 5.36
CA ARG A 121 -1.95 -2.18 6.59
C ARG A 121 -0.56 -1.55 6.53
N SER A 122 0.44 -2.30 6.07
CA SER A 122 1.80 -1.76 5.91
C SER A 122 1.85 -0.59 4.92
N ALA A 123 1.00 -0.59 3.88
CA ALA A 123 0.93 0.47 2.90
C ALA A 123 0.30 1.77 3.46
N ILE A 124 -0.71 1.65 4.32
CA ILE A 124 -1.40 2.83 4.89
C ILE A 124 -0.68 3.43 6.11
N GLN A 125 0.25 2.70 6.72
CA GLN A 125 1.02 3.21 7.87
C GLN A 125 2.13 4.19 7.48
N TYR A 126 2.51 4.26 6.20
CA TYR A 126 3.43 5.27 5.72
C TYR A 126 2.84 6.68 5.86
N ASP A 127 3.67 7.64 6.28
CA ASP A 127 3.27 9.04 6.27
C ASP A 127 3.00 9.50 4.83
N LYS A 128 2.08 10.44 4.69
CA LYS A 128 1.63 10.92 3.38
C LYS A 128 2.77 11.45 2.50
N THR A 129 3.76 12.14 3.08
CA THR A 129 4.84 12.75 2.30
C THR A 129 5.77 11.68 1.72
N TYR A 130 6.14 10.69 2.52
CA TYR A 130 6.94 9.56 2.06
C TYR A 130 6.18 8.76 0.99
N PHE A 131 4.90 8.48 1.24
CA PHE A 131 4.07 7.72 0.31
C PHE A 131 3.89 8.44 -1.03
N ASP A 132 3.60 9.75 -1.03
CA ASP A 132 3.45 10.54 -2.25
C ASP A 132 4.74 10.51 -3.11
N LYS A 133 5.93 10.58 -2.48
CA LYS A 133 7.22 10.46 -3.18
C LYS A 133 7.44 9.07 -3.78
N PHE A 134 7.06 8.04 -3.04
CA PHE A 134 7.11 6.66 -3.52
C PHE A 134 6.21 6.48 -4.75
N VAL A 135 4.95 6.92 -4.67
CA VAL A 135 3.98 6.87 -5.77
C VAL A 135 4.49 7.63 -7.00
N ALA A 136 5.00 8.85 -6.82
CA ALA A 136 5.56 9.66 -7.89
C ALA A 136 6.74 8.99 -8.61
N SER A 137 7.50 8.15 -7.90
CA SER A 137 8.63 7.40 -8.47
C SER A 137 8.20 6.07 -9.10
N LEU A 138 7.13 5.45 -8.60
CA LEU A 138 6.63 4.17 -9.08
C LEU A 138 5.86 4.28 -10.40
N LEU A 139 4.99 5.30 -10.53
CA LEU A 139 4.12 5.44 -11.71
C LEU A 139 4.91 5.49 -13.04
N PRO A 140 6.01 6.27 -13.18
CA PRO A 140 6.81 6.26 -14.41
C PRO A 140 7.39 4.88 -14.75
N LEU A 141 7.77 4.09 -13.74
CA LEU A 141 8.30 2.74 -13.96
C LEU A 141 7.22 1.78 -14.44
N LEU A 142 6.02 1.85 -13.86
CA LEU A 142 4.89 1.02 -14.31
C LEU A 142 4.52 1.33 -15.75
N ASN A 143 4.45 2.62 -16.12
CA ASN A 143 4.19 3.04 -17.49
C ASN A 143 5.26 2.53 -18.46
N LYS A 144 6.53 2.59 -18.07
CA LYS A 144 7.64 2.08 -18.89
C LYS A 144 7.49 0.58 -19.17
N ILE A 145 7.19 -0.21 -18.13
CA ILE A 145 6.98 -1.66 -18.26
C ILE A 145 5.78 -1.97 -19.16
N ASP A 146 4.70 -1.20 -19.05
CA ASP A 146 3.49 -1.39 -19.85
C ASP A 146 3.77 -1.15 -21.35
N VAL A 147 4.48 -0.06 -21.67
CA VAL A 147 4.89 0.28 -23.05
C VAL A 147 5.87 -0.76 -23.61
N GLU A 148 6.89 -1.16 -22.84
CA GLU A 148 7.85 -2.18 -23.27
C GLU A 148 7.15 -3.52 -23.53
N ARG A 149 6.16 -3.89 -22.72
CA ARG A 149 5.35 -5.10 -22.95
C ARG A 149 4.60 -5.01 -24.27
N GLU A 150 3.96 -3.89 -24.57
CA GLU A 150 3.19 -3.71 -25.81
C GLU A 150 4.07 -3.79 -27.06
N SER A 151 5.27 -3.21 -27.02
CA SER A 151 6.23 -3.26 -28.14
C SER A 151 6.76 -4.66 -28.48
N LEU A 152 6.60 -5.65 -27.59
CA LEU A 152 7.02 -7.04 -27.84
C LEU A 152 5.98 -7.84 -28.62
N TYR A 153 4.78 -7.29 -28.83
CA TYR A 153 3.69 -7.91 -29.59
C TYR A 153 3.41 -7.21 -30.93
N GLU A 154 4.22 -6.21 -31.30
CA GLU A 154 4.27 -5.57 -32.62
C GLU A 154 5.39 -6.15 -33.49
#